data_AF-A0A7H0H652-F1
#
_entry.id   AF-A0A7H0H652-F1
#
_cell.length_a   1.000
_cell.length_b   1.000
_cell.length_c   1.000
_cell.angle_alpha   90.00
_cell.angle_beta   90.00
_cell.angle_gamma   90.00
#
_symmetry.space_group_name_H-M   'P 1'
#
loop_
_entity.id
_entity.type
_entity.pdbx_description
1 polymer ?
#
loop_
_entity_poly.entity_id
_entity_poly.type
_entity_poly.pdbx_seq_one_letter_code
_entity_poly.pdbx_strand_id
1 'polypeptide(L)'
;MDVAGFASPGRSAGPTTPLDRAALIAGSQLDLQSNVGTEVSTEDLFLRARSNDADARLGLVELAYAAGRHTILSSTGELPPNLSGVWQGSWAPAWSGDYTLNGNLTAGALASAVTTGMPELRTSLIRLLDRYREHFVENAVRLWGADGWLLPTHMSSHGRANHFNAAFPHAFWVGGGGWLLRHCFDYLSATGDKAALPWIWEFAHEVMAFYTTALPHWGGQWHVAPGFSPENTPEGRDTPLSIDPTGDLTIIRDAALIACRLAHLVGDERPCAAWMEFRDHLPPFRISDGLLAEWIDNGTPENHAHRHCSHLYVAEIEGEERWEDSAIQQATRAALAARVRHRNSNPTAPPGTMEMAFGLCQLGIVAARLGDAETALWAVTWLTQEHWRPNGLRDEIRTA
;
A
#
# COMPACT_ATOMS: atom_id res chain seq x y z
N MET A 1 -29.67 20.87 -20.74
CA MET A 1 -28.29 21.24 -21.08
C MET A 1 -27.57 19.95 -21.40
N ASP A 2 -27.08 19.84 -22.63
CA ASP A 2 -26.48 18.63 -23.18
C ASP A 2 -25.32 18.11 -22.33
N VAL A 3 -25.37 16.81 -22.05
CA VAL A 3 -24.29 16.02 -21.47
C VAL A 3 -23.54 15.39 -22.64
N ALA A 4 -22.78 16.19 -23.37
CA ALA A 4 -21.95 15.73 -24.48
C ALA A 4 -20.61 16.45 -24.41
N GLY A 5 -19.54 15.70 -24.07
CA GLY A 5 -18.19 16.26 -24.08
C GLY A 5 -17.14 15.59 -23.21
N PHE A 6 -17.17 14.27 -22.97
CA PHE A 6 -15.94 13.56 -22.56
C PHE A 6 -15.18 13.16 -23.83
N ALA A 7 -14.56 14.14 -24.47
CA ALA A 7 -13.50 13.87 -25.43
C ALA A 7 -12.23 13.60 -24.61
N SER A 8 -11.81 12.34 -24.50
CA SER A 8 -10.46 12.00 -24.03
C SER A 8 -9.46 12.37 -25.13
N PRO A 9 -8.52 13.31 -24.92
CA PRO A 9 -7.37 13.45 -25.79
C PRO A 9 -6.24 12.56 -25.28
N GLY A 10 -5.62 11.78 -26.17
CA GLY A 10 -4.33 11.14 -25.93
C GLY A 10 -4.37 9.62 -25.81
N ARG A 11 -3.49 8.96 -26.57
CA ARG A 11 -3.29 7.50 -26.57
C ARG A 11 -3.02 6.99 -25.15
N SER A 12 -3.67 5.90 -24.75
CA SER A 12 -3.39 5.20 -23.49
C SER A 12 -1.91 4.86 -23.37
N ALA A 13 -1.22 5.39 -22.36
CA ALA A 13 0.22 5.18 -22.14
C ALA A 13 0.58 3.80 -21.55
N GLY A 14 -0.15 2.74 -21.90
CA GLY A 14 0.13 1.38 -21.43
C GLY A 14 -0.06 0.34 -22.52
N PRO A 15 0.77 -0.72 -22.56
CA PRO A 15 0.56 -1.82 -23.49
C PRO A 15 -0.81 -2.47 -23.23
N THR A 16 -1.58 -2.70 -24.29
CA THR A 16 -2.91 -3.35 -24.24
C THR A 16 -2.85 -4.78 -24.77
N THR A 17 -1.75 -5.49 -24.53
CA THR A 17 -1.64 -6.91 -24.92
C THR A 17 -2.71 -7.70 -24.15
N PRO A 18 -3.60 -8.44 -24.85
CA PRO A 18 -4.58 -9.28 -24.18
C PRO A 18 -3.89 -10.24 -23.20
N LEU A 19 -4.32 -10.24 -21.94
CA LEU A 19 -3.77 -11.13 -20.92
C LEU A 19 -4.28 -12.56 -21.14
N ASP A 20 -3.38 -13.53 -21.23
CA ASP A 20 -3.74 -14.94 -21.12
C ASP A 20 -4.02 -15.25 -19.64
N ARG A 21 -5.28 -15.04 -19.25
CA ARG A 21 -5.72 -15.21 -17.86
C ARG A 21 -5.57 -16.66 -17.37
N ALA A 22 -5.71 -17.65 -18.26
CA ALA A 22 -5.55 -19.04 -17.90
C ALA A 22 -4.09 -19.36 -17.57
N ALA A 23 -3.16 -18.88 -18.41
CA ALA A 23 -1.72 -19.02 -18.17
C ALA A 23 -1.29 -18.30 -16.88
N LEU A 24 -1.79 -17.10 -16.62
CA LEU A 24 -1.47 -16.34 -15.39
C LEU A 24 -1.92 -17.07 -14.12
N ILE A 25 -3.14 -17.65 -14.11
CA ILE A 25 -3.61 -18.43 -12.95
C ILE A 25 -2.74 -19.68 -12.75
N ALA A 26 -2.46 -20.43 -13.83
CA ALA A 26 -1.66 -21.65 -13.74
C ALA A 26 -0.18 -21.39 -13.39
N GLY A 27 0.35 -20.19 -13.69
CA GLY A 27 1.76 -19.84 -13.52
C GLY A 27 2.24 -19.68 -12.07
N SER A 28 1.35 -19.69 -11.08
CA SER A 28 1.74 -19.67 -9.67
C SER A 28 0.72 -20.42 -8.81
N GLN A 29 1.20 -21.48 -8.16
CA GLN A 29 0.43 -22.37 -7.30
C GLN A 29 1.13 -22.48 -5.94
N LEU A 30 0.32 -22.68 -4.90
CA LEU A 30 0.80 -22.94 -3.54
C LEU A 30 0.30 -24.32 -3.12
N ASP A 31 1.24 -25.23 -2.86
CA ASP A 31 0.99 -26.57 -2.35
C ASP A 31 1.71 -26.69 -1.00
N LEU A 32 0.92 -26.67 0.08
CA LEU A 32 1.35 -26.89 1.45
C LEU A 32 1.11 -28.34 1.87
N GLN A 33 0.82 -29.22 0.91
CA GLN A 33 0.51 -30.64 1.09
C GLN A 33 -0.70 -30.83 2.00
N SER A 34 -1.75 -30.02 1.82
CA SER A 34 -3.00 -30.27 2.51
C SER A 34 -3.55 -31.64 2.06
N ASN A 35 -3.80 -32.53 3.01
CA ASN A 35 -4.40 -33.84 2.71
C ASN A 35 -5.93 -33.73 2.53
N VAL A 36 -6.41 -32.59 2.02
CA VAL A 36 -7.82 -32.32 1.77
C VAL A 36 -8.15 -32.76 0.35
N GLY A 37 -9.06 -33.72 0.21
CA GLY A 37 -9.53 -34.16 -1.09
C GLY A 37 -10.34 -33.09 -1.83
N THR A 38 -10.26 -33.10 -3.17
CA THR A 38 -10.96 -32.15 -4.06
C THR A 38 -12.49 -32.23 -3.98
N GLU A 39 -13.02 -33.30 -3.41
CA GLU A 39 -14.45 -33.53 -3.16
C GLU A 39 -15.00 -32.78 -1.95
N VAL A 40 -14.12 -32.27 -1.07
CA VAL A 40 -14.53 -31.49 0.12
C VAL A 40 -15.05 -30.12 -0.34
N SER A 41 -16.26 -29.77 0.06
CA SER A 41 -16.83 -28.45 -0.22
C SER A 41 -16.02 -27.34 0.45
N THR A 42 -16.06 -26.13 -0.10
CA THR A 42 -15.39 -25.00 0.55
C THR A 42 -15.99 -24.73 1.94
N GLU A 43 -17.31 -24.85 2.10
CA GLU A 43 -17.98 -24.73 3.40
C GLU A 43 -17.44 -25.73 4.43
N ASP A 44 -17.31 -27.01 4.06
CA ASP A 44 -16.80 -28.05 4.94
C ASP A 44 -15.32 -27.82 5.29
N LEU A 45 -14.52 -27.35 4.32
CA LEU A 45 -13.13 -26.97 4.56
C LEU A 45 -13.03 -25.88 5.65
N PHE A 46 -13.86 -24.83 5.57
CA PHE A 46 -13.93 -23.79 6.59
C PHE A 46 -14.37 -24.33 7.97
N LEU A 47 -15.39 -25.21 8.00
CA LEU A 47 -15.88 -25.82 9.25
C LEU A 47 -14.82 -26.70 9.93
N ARG A 48 -14.11 -27.50 9.14
CA ARG A 48 -13.00 -28.35 9.63
C ARG A 48 -11.86 -27.51 10.17
N ALA A 49 -11.43 -26.48 9.44
CA ALA A 49 -10.34 -25.60 9.88
C ALA A 49 -10.65 -24.87 11.19
N ARG A 50 -11.90 -24.40 11.36
CA ARG A 50 -12.40 -23.80 12.62
C ARG A 50 -12.52 -24.79 13.77
N SER A 51 -12.60 -26.07 13.44
CA SER A 51 -12.57 -27.18 14.40
C SER A 51 -11.13 -27.68 14.67
N ASN A 52 -10.12 -26.88 14.30
CA ASN A 52 -8.69 -27.14 14.49
C ASN A 52 -8.13 -28.36 13.72
N ASP A 53 -8.77 -28.78 12.64
CA ASP A 53 -8.19 -29.74 11.70
C ASP A 53 -6.96 -29.12 10.99
N ALA A 54 -5.80 -29.76 11.15
CA ALA A 54 -4.52 -29.26 10.65
C ALA A 54 -4.45 -29.25 9.12
N ASP A 55 -4.91 -30.31 8.45
CA ASP A 55 -4.92 -30.40 6.99
C ASP A 55 -5.88 -29.35 6.41
N ALA A 56 -7.05 -29.18 7.03
CA ALA A 56 -8.02 -28.18 6.59
C ALA A 56 -7.51 -26.75 6.73
N ARG A 57 -6.71 -26.45 7.77
CA ARG A 57 -6.08 -25.13 7.93
C ARG A 57 -5.06 -24.83 6.84
N LEU A 58 -4.25 -25.82 6.44
CA LEU A 58 -3.35 -25.69 5.30
C LEU A 58 -4.13 -25.51 4.00
N GLY A 59 -5.19 -26.31 3.79
CA GLY A 59 -6.06 -26.20 2.63
C GLY A 59 -6.76 -24.85 2.50
N LEU A 60 -7.11 -24.19 3.62
CA LEU A 60 -7.62 -22.82 3.58
C LEU A 60 -6.57 -21.80 3.10
N VAL A 61 -5.29 -22.00 3.44
CA VAL A 61 -4.21 -21.12 2.97
C VAL A 61 -3.99 -21.29 1.48
N GLU A 62 -3.94 -22.52 0.99
CA GLU A 62 -3.86 -22.83 -0.44
C GLU A 62 -5.06 -22.25 -1.22
N LEU A 63 -6.28 -22.43 -0.69
CA LEU A 63 -7.50 -21.88 -1.27
C LEU A 63 -7.47 -20.34 -1.30
N ALA A 64 -7.11 -19.69 -0.19
CA ALA A 64 -7.05 -18.23 -0.13
C ALA A 64 -5.99 -17.65 -1.07
N TYR A 65 -4.85 -18.33 -1.24
CA TYR A 65 -3.83 -17.97 -2.22
C TYR A 65 -4.40 -18.01 -3.64
N ALA A 66 -5.03 -19.13 -4.03
CA ALA A 66 -5.63 -19.28 -5.36
C ALA A 66 -6.79 -18.30 -5.59
N ALA A 67 -7.67 -18.14 -4.61
CA ALA A 67 -8.84 -17.26 -4.67
C ALA A 67 -8.44 -15.78 -4.74
N GLY A 68 -7.41 -15.35 -4.00
CA GLY A 68 -6.88 -13.99 -4.07
C GLY A 68 -6.33 -13.64 -5.45
N ARG A 69 -5.53 -14.55 -6.03
CA ARG A 69 -5.03 -14.39 -7.40
C ARG A 69 -6.16 -14.32 -8.41
N HIS A 70 -7.13 -15.24 -8.31
CA HIS A 70 -8.29 -15.28 -9.18
C HIS A 70 -9.13 -14.00 -9.09
N THR A 71 -9.38 -13.51 -7.88
CA THR A 71 -10.18 -12.30 -7.62
C THR A 71 -9.50 -11.07 -8.22
N ILE A 72 -8.21 -10.86 -7.95
CA ILE A 72 -7.44 -9.73 -8.50
C ILE A 72 -7.43 -9.79 -10.03
N LEU A 73 -7.12 -10.94 -10.61
CA LEU A 73 -7.08 -11.11 -12.06
C LEU A 73 -8.44 -10.86 -12.73
N SER A 74 -9.52 -11.36 -12.12
CA SER A 74 -10.87 -11.23 -12.67
C SER A 74 -11.42 -9.81 -12.58
N SER A 75 -10.96 -9.03 -11.60
CA SER A 75 -11.36 -7.63 -11.38
C SER A 75 -10.38 -6.59 -11.95
N THR A 76 -9.26 -7.03 -12.52
CA THR A 76 -8.33 -6.13 -13.23
C THR A 76 -8.64 -6.12 -14.73
N GLY A 77 -8.83 -4.91 -15.28
CA GLY A 77 -9.06 -4.69 -16.70
C GLY A 77 -8.28 -3.49 -17.23
N GLU A 78 -8.97 -2.54 -17.85
CA GLU A 78 -8.38 -1.25 -18.20
C GLU A 78 -7.86 -0.53 -16.95
N LEU A 79 -8.64 -0.57 -15.87
CA LEU A 79 -8.35 0.01 -14.56
C LEU A 79 -8.09 -1.11 -13.53
N PRO A 80 -7.40 -0.80 -12.42
CA PRO A 80 -7.20 -1.77 -11.35
C PRO A 80 -8.54 -2.04 -10.63
N PRO A 81 -8.61 -3.11 -9.82
CA PRO A 81 -9.74 -3.34 -8.93
C PRO A 81 -9.91 -2.17 -7.96
N ASN A 82 -11.16 -1.74 -7.77
CA ASN A 82 -11.50 -0.84 -6.67
C ASN A 82 -11.67 -1.63 -5.36
N LEU A 83 -12.15 -0.99 -4.29
CA LEU A 83 -12.36 -1.65 -2.98
C LEU A 83 -13.15 -2.97 -3.04
N SER A 84 -14.09 -3.11 -3.98
CA SER A 84 -14.92 -4.31 -4.17
C SER A 84 -14.54 -5.07 -5.46
N GLY A 85 -13.39 -4.76 -6.05
CA GLY A 85 -12.96 -5.28 -7.35
C GLY A 85 -13.82 -4.73 -8.49
N VAL A 86 -14.80 -5.54 -8.92
CA VAL A 86 -15.85 -5.16 -9.89
C VAL A 86 -17.24 -5.65 -9.44
N TRP A 87 -17.34 -6.20 -8.22
CA TRP A 87 -18.54 -6.86 -7.73
C TRP A 87 -19.16 -6.00 -6.64
N GLN A 88 -20.16 -5.20 -7.02
CA GLN A 88 -20.87 -4.34 -6.08
C GLN A 88 -22.38 -4.53 -6.19
N GLY A 89 -23.02 -4.79 -5.05
CA GLY A 89 -24.48 -5.04 -4.95
C GLY A 89 -25.29 -3.89 -4.36
N SER A 90 -24.65 -2.81 -3.91
CA SER A 90 -25.29 -1.66 -3.25
C SER A 90 -25.03 -0.34 -3.99
N TRP A 91 -26.00 0.57 -3.92
CA TRP A 91 -25.86 1.95 -4.41
C TRP A 91 -25.05 2.85 -3.48
N ALA A 92 -24.77 2.38 -2.26
CA ALA A 92 -23.96 3.04 -1.25
C ALA A 92 -22.88 2.07 -0.73
N PRO A 93 -21.87 1.72 -1.56
CA PRO A 93 -20.73 0.94 -1.10
C PRO A 93 -20.02 1.61 0.08
N ALA A 94 -19.46 0.81 0.98
CA ALA A 94 -18.57 1.31 2.02
C ALA A 94 -17.38 2.03 1.38
N TRP A 95 -17.03 3.22 1.90
CA TRP A 95 -16.01 4.11 1.35
C TRP A 95 -16.16 4.37 -0.16
N SER A 96 -17.41 4.48 -0.63
CA SER A 96 -17.75 4.75 -2.04
C SER A 96 -17.28 3.71 -3.06
N GLY A 97 -16.74 2.56 -2.61
CA GLY A 97 -16.21 1.54 -3.52
C GLY A 97 -15.09 2.11 -4.42
N ASP A 98 -14.36 3.10 -3.94
CA ASP A 98 -13.40 3.88 -4.72
C ASP A 98 -12.00 3.24 -4.74
N TYR A 99 -11.01 3.98 -5.23
CA TYR A 99 -9.61 3.63 -5.08
C TYR A 99 -9.04 4.33 -3.84
N THR A 100 -8.89 3.59 -2.76
CA THR A 100 -8.20 4.04 -1.54
C THR A 100 -6.70 3.69 -1.63
N LEU A 101 -5.85 4.71 -1.77
CA LEU A 101 -4.43 4.62 -2.11
C LEU A 101 -3.48 4.58 -0.90
N ASN A 102 -3.95 4.92 0.31
CA ASN A 102 -3.15 4.85 1.55
C ASN A 102 -3.15 3.45 2.21
N GLY A 103 -3.46 2.40 1.44
CA GLY A 103 -3.45 1.03 1.93
C GLY A 103 -4.16 0.05 1.00
N ASN A 104 -5.45 0.23 0.76
CA ASN A 104 -6.27 -0.84 0.16
C ASN A 104 -5.83 -1.26 -1.25
N LEU A 105 -5.55 -0.29 -2.14
CA LEU A 105 -5.07 -0.61 -3.48
C LEU A 105 -3.60 -1.05 -3.45
N THR A 106 -2.74 -0.30 -2.75
CA THR A 106 -1.28 -0.46 -2.72
C THR A 106 -0.84 -1.69 -1.91
N ALA A 107 -1.19 -1.74 -0.62
CA ALA A 107 -0.92 -2.84 0.31
C ALA A 107 -1.90 -4.04 0.15
N GLY A 108 -2.99 -3.87 -0.61
CA GLY A 108 -3.92 -4.94 -0.94
C GLY A 108 -3.70 -5.50 -2.34
N ALA A 109 -4.55 -5.11 -3.30
CA ALA A 109 -4.63 -5.76 -4.61
C ALA A 109 -3.32 -5.70 -5.42
N LEU A 110 -2.53 -4.64 -5.29
CA LEU A 110 -1.28 -4.48 -6.04
C LEU A 110 -0.06 -5.09 -5.34
N ALA A 111 -0.12 -5.32 -4.04
CA ALA A 111 1.01 -5.82 -3.24
C ALA A 111 1.49 -7.19 -3.74
N SER A 112 0.56 -8.11 -4.04
CA SER A 112 0.88 -9.47 -4.48
C SER A 112 1.17 -9.61 -5.97
N ALA A 113 0.91 -8.58 -6.79
CA ALA A 113 0.91 -8.72 -8.25
C ALA A 113 2.26 -9.23 -8.79
N VAL A 114 3.38 -8.66 -8.35
CA VAL A 114 4.72 -9.11 -8.80
C VAL A 114 5.12 -10.42 -8.13
N THR A 115 4.99 -10.52 -6.81
CA THR A 115 5.47 -11.66 -6.02
C THR A 115 4.73 -12.96 -6.31
N THR A 116 3.53 -12.87 -6.87
CA THR A 116 2.75 -14.03 -7.30
C THR A 116 2.76 -14.23 -8.82
N GLY A 117 3.57 -13.50 -9.58
CA GLY A 117 3.70 -13.74 -11.03
C GLY A 117 2.53 -13.24 -11.87
N MET A 118 1.98 -12.08 -11.53
CA MET A 118 1.04 -11.31 -12.35
C MET A 118 1.47 -9.83 -12.50
N PRO A 119 2.75 -9.53 -12.79
CA PRO A 119 3.25 -8.15 -12.82
C PRO A 119 2.52 -7.27 -13.84
N GLU A 120 2.02 -7.83 -14.94
CA GLU A 120 1.32 -7.14 -16.03
C GLU A 120 0.04 -6.43 -15.55
N LEU A 121 -0.55 -6.88 -14.43
CA LEU A 121 -1.73 -6.24 -13.84
C LEU A 121 -1.43 -4.82 -13.37
N ARG A 122 -0.17 -4.49 -13.04
CA ARG A 122 0.24 -3.13 -12.64
C ARG A 122 0.16 -2.11 -13.77
N THR A 123 0.07 -2.53 -15.03
CA THR A 123 -0.21 -1.60 -16.15
C THR A 123 -1.55 -0.88 -16.00
N SER A 124 -2.52 -1.50 -15.30
CA SER A 124 -3.80 -0.87 -14.98
C SER A 124 -3.64 0.33 -14.05
N LEU A 125 -2.72 0.27 -13.08
CA LEU A 125 -2.39 1.38 -12.20
C LEU A 125 -1.81 2.55 -13.02
N ILE A 126 -0.85 2.28 -13.90
CA ILE A 126 -0.25 3.31 -14.77
C ILE A 126 -1.35 4.02 -15.56
N ARG A 127 -2.29 3.27 -16.17
CA ARG A 127 -3.44 3.85 -16.89
C ARG A 127 -4.36 4.68 -16.00
N LEU A 128 -4.61 4.25 -14.76
CA LEU A 128 -5.40 5.02 -13.80
C LEU A 128 -4.74 6.37 -13.47
N LEU A 129 -3.42 6.36 -13.23
CA LEU A 129 -2.66 7.56 -12.90
C LEU A 129 -2.53 8.51 -14.11
N ASP A 130 -2.24 7.96 -15.29
CA ASP A 130 -2.12 8.69 -16.56
C ASP A 130 -3.39 9.49 -16.89
N ARG A 131 -4.56 8.96 -16.53
CA ARG A 131 -5.86 9.61 -16.76
C ARG A 131 -6.03 10.94 -16.01
N TYR A 132 -5.33 11.14 -14.90
CA TYR A 132 -5.64 12.22 -13.95
C TYR A 132 -4.44 13.12 -13.61
N ARG A 133 -3.41 13.15 -14.45
CA ARG A 133 -2.20 13.97 -14.28
C ARG A 133 -2.50 15.43 -13.95
N GLU A 134 -3.40 16.04 -14.71
CA GLU A 134 -3.79 17.44 -14.52
C GLU A 134 -4.42 17.68 -13.13
N HIS A 135 -5.13 16.70 -12.58
CA HIS A 135 -5.67 16.81 -11.22
C HIS A 135 -4.57 16.76 -10.16
N PHE A 136 -3.48 16.00 -10.39
CA PHE A 136 -2.38 15.93 -9.42
C PHE A 136 -1.57 17.22 -9.38
N VAL A 137 -1.38 17.86 -10.54
CA VAL A 137 -0.83 19.23 -10.62
C VAL A 137 -1.76 20.23 -9.95
N GLU A 138 -3.06 20.16 -10.22
CA GLU A 138 -4.07 21.01 -9.57
C GLU A 138 -4.03 20.86 -8.05
N ASN A 139 -3.89 19.63 -7.53
CA ASN A 139 -3.77 19.37 -6.10
C ASN A 139 -2.51 20.04 -5.52
N ALA A 140 -1.34 19.86 -6.15
CA ALA A 140 -0.06 20.41 -5.66
C ALA A 140 -0.13 21.94 -5.56
N VAL A 141 -0.61 22.61 -6.61
CA VAL A 141 -0.72 24.07 -6.65
C VAL A 141 -1.76 24.58 -5.66
N ARG A 142 -2.96 24.00 -5.62
CA ARG A 142 -4.07 24.56 -4.83
C ARG A 142 -3.97 24.27 -3.33
N LEU A 143 -3.40 23.12 -2.96
CA LEU A 143 -3.34 22.71 -1.55
C LEU A 143 -2.00 23.06 -0.91
N TRP A 144 -0.91 23.04 -1.69
CA TRP A 144 0.45 23.22 -1.16
C TRP A 144 1.21 24.39 -1.79
N GLY A 145 0.69 25.03 -2.84
CA GLY A 145 1.42 26.07 -3.56
C GLY A 145 2.72 25.56 -4.18
N ALA A 146 2.76 24.26 -4.50
CA ALA A 146 3.95 23.53 -4.92
C ALA A 146 3.86 23.09 -6.38
N ASP A 147 5.00 22.74 -6.96
CA ASP A 147 5.09 22.13 -8.28
C ASP A 147 4.87 20.61 -8.17
N GLY A 148 4.91 19.91 -9.31
CA GLY A 148 4.86 18.45 -9.32
C GLY A 148 3.46 17.87 -9.14
N TRP A 149 3.40 16.60 -8.76
CA TRP A 149 2.15 15.85 -8.61
C TRP A 149 1.87 15.48 -7.15
N LEU A 150 0.77 16.01 -6.62
CA LEU A 150 0.19 15.54 -5.36
C LEU A 150 -0.95 14.55 -5.64
N LEU A 151 -0.69 13.28 -5.31
CA LEU A 151 -1.67 12.22 -5.45
C LEU A 151 -2.62 12.20 -4.24
N PRO A 152 -3.94 12.07 -4.45
CA PRO A 152 -4.89 12.01 -3.34
C PRO A 152 -4.88 10.64 -2.67
N THR A 153 -5.37 10.56 -1.43
CA THR A 153 -5.63 9.27 -0.78
C THR A 153 -6.79 8.50 -1.42
N HIS A 154 -7.76 9.20 -1.99
CA HIS A 154 -8.95 8.61 -2.63
C HIS A 154 -9.07 9.07 -4.08
N MET A 155 -9.28 8.12 -5.00
CA MET A 155 -9.56 8.39 -6.41
C MET A 155 -10.82 7.66 -6.86
N SER A 156 -11.55 8.27 -7.79
CA SER A 156 -12.73 7.67 -8.40
C SER A 156 -12.85 8.10 -9.87
N SER A 157 -13.89 8.85 -10.23
CA SER A 157 -14.03 9.51 -11.53
C SER A 157 -13.11 10.72 -11.71
N HIS A 158 -12.33 11.06 -10.69
CA HIS A 158 -11.28 12.08 -10.73
C HIS A 158 -10.14 11.76 -9.75
N GLY A 159 -9.04 12.51 -9.89
CA GLY A 159 -7.84 12.46 -9.02
C GLY A 159 -7.69 13.67 -8.09
N ARG A 160 -8.74 14.46 -7.86
CA ARG A 160 -8.70 15.63 -6.98
C ARG A 160 -8.69 15.23 -5.49
N ALA A 161 -7.81 15.86 -4.70
CA ALA A 161 -7.72 15.69 -3.25
C ALA A 161 -8.75 16.55 -2.52
N ASN A 162 -10.05 16.27 -2.71
CA ASN A 162 -11.17 17.05 -2.19
C ASN A 162 -11.96 16.36 -1.06
N HIS A 163 -11.45 15.25 -0.52
CA HIS A 163 -12.05 14.52 0.59
C HIS A 163 -11.59 15.10 1.94
N PHE A 164 -12.16 16.24 2.32
CA PHE A 164 -11.82 16.90 3.58
C PHE A 164 -12.57 16.31 4.77
N ASN A 165 -11.83 15.80 5.75
CA ASN A 165 -12.38 15.31 6.99
C ASN A 165 -11.39 15.60 8.13
N ALA A 166 -11.85 16.15 9.26
CA ALA A 166 -10.98 16.46 10.39
C ALA A 166 -10.40 15.20 11.07
N ALA A 167 -11.17 14.10 11.12
CA ALA A 167 -10.71 12.82 11.65
C ALA A 167 -9.83 12.06 10.65
N PHE A 168 -9.93 12.37 9.36
CA PHE A 168 -9.14 11.77 8.28
C PHE A 168 -8.60 12.85 7.34
N PRO A 169 -7.59 13.62 7.77
CA PRO A 169 -7.11 14.77 7.02
C PRO A 169 -6.15 14.35 5.91
N HIS A 170 -6.68 13.54 4.98
CA HIS A 170 -5.97 12.88 3.88
C HIS A 170 -5.14 13.80 2.99
N ALA A 171 -5.48 15.10 2.93
CA ALA A 171 -4.74 16.09 2.15
C ALA A 171 -3.31 16.32 2.69
N PHE A 172 -3.03 15.91 3.93
CA PHE A 172 -1.72 16.04 4.58
C PHE A 172 -0.94 14.73 4.68
N TRP A 173 -1.44 13.65 4.06
CA TRP A 173 -0.63 12.48 3.79
C TRP A 173 0.01 12.62 2.41
N VAL A 174 1.33 12.74 2.38
CA VAL A 174 2.07 13.06 1.15
C VAL A 174 2.82 11.86 0.55
N GLY A 175 2.84 10.73 1.24
CA GLY A 175 3.49 9.49 0.76
C GLY A 175 2.86 8.87 -0.50
N GLY A 176 1.64 9.25 -0.88
CA GLY A 176 0.93 8.59 -2.00
C GLY A 176 1.71 8.54 -3.32
N GLY A 177 2.38 9.64 -3.69
CA GLY A 177 3.20 9.72 -4.90
C GLY A 177 4.35 8.71 -4.91
N GLY A 178 5.19 8.73 -3.86
CA GLY A 178 6.34 7.84 -3.73
C GLY A 178 5.94 6.36 -3.63
N TRP A 179 4.86 6.03 -2.92
CA TRP A 179 4.43 4.63 -2.77
C TRP A 179 3.93 4.06 -4.11
N LEU A 180 3.19 4.85 -4.89
CA LEU A 180 2.75 4.44 -6.22
C LEU A 180 3.91 4.40 -7.23
N LEU A 181 4.92 5.25 -7.07
CA LEU A 181 6.16 5.18 -7.86
C LEU A 181 6.88 3.85 -7.63
N ARG A 182 6.94 3.34 -6.39
CA ARG A 182 7.47 2.00 -6.09
C ARG A 182 6.72 0.91 -6.84
N HIS A 183 5.39 0.94 -6.85
CA HIS A 183 4.61 -0.04 -7.61
C HIS A 183 4.94 -0.03 -9.12
N CYS A 184 5.14 1.16 -9.69
CA CYS A 184 5.53 1.33 -11.09
C CYS A 184 6.97 0.84 -11.35
N PHE A 185 7.90 1.13 -10.44
CA PHE A 185 9.30 0.70 -10.56
C PHE A 185 9.48 -0.82 -10.45
N ASP A 186 8.78 -1.45 -9.52
CA ASP A 186 8.74 -2.91 -9.39
C ASP A 186 8.18 -3.57 -10.66
N TYR A 187 7.19 -2.95 -11.32
CA TYR A 187 6.67 -3.45 -12.60
C TYR A 187 7.77 -3.45 -13.67
N LEU A 188 8.52 -2.35 -13.81
CA LEU A 188 9.67 -2.28 -14.71
C LEU A 188 10.74 -3.32 -14.33
N SER A 189 11.02 -3.47 -13.04
CA SER A 189 12.04 -4.39 -12.54
C SER A 189 11.68 -5.85 -12.81
N ALA A 190 10.40 -6.21 -12.69
CA ALA A 190 9.91 -7.57 -12.91
C ALA A 190 9.76 -7.92 -14.40
N THR A 191 9.41 -6.95 -15.25
CA THR A 191 9.05 -7.21 -16.67
C THR A 191 10.09 -6.76 -17.67
N GLY A 192 10.93 -5.78 -17.32
CA GLY A 192 11.81 -5.10 -18.26
C GLY A 192 11.08 -4.28 -19.32
N ASP A 193 9.80 -3.92 -19.12
CA ASP A 193 9.00 -3.21 -20.13
C ASP A 193 9.50 -1.77 -20.36
N LYS A 194 10.39 -1.61 -21.34
CA LYS A 194 10.93 -0.32 -21.73
C LYS A 194 9.88 0.64 -22.31
N ALA A 195 8.70 0.16 -22.73
CA ALA A 195 7.66 1.04 -23.25
C ALA A 195 7.01 1.89 -22.15
N ALA A 196 6.98 1.38 -20.91
CA ALA A 196 6.47 2.13 -19.75
C ALA A 196 7.50 3.11 -19.16
N LEU A 197 8.79 2.93 -19.47
CA LEU A 197 9.89 3.70 -18.87
C LEU A 197 9.74 5.23 -19.04
N PRO A 198 9.39 5.80 -20.21
CA PRO A 198 9.25 7.25 -20.35
C PRO A 198 8.19 7.85 -19.41
N TRP A 199 7.05 7.16 -19.26
CA TRP A 199 5.97 7.59 -18.38
C TRP A 199 6.37 7.51 -16.91
N ILE A 200 7.01 6.40 -16.52
CA ILE A 200 7.45 6.18 -15.13
C ILE A 200 8.56 7.16 -14.76
N TRP A 201 9.42 7.52 -15.73
CA TRP A 201 10.44 8.53 -15.55
C TRP A 201 9.84 9.93 -15.31
N GLU A 202 8.87 10.34 -16.12
CA GLU A 202 8.12 11.57 -15.90
C GLU A 202 7.43 11.57 -14.53
N PHE A 203 6.79 10.46 -14.17
CA PHE A 203 6.14 10.33 -12.87
C PHE A 203 7.12 10.48 -11.70
N ALA A 204 8.33 9.91 -11.80
CA ALA A 204 9.37 10.10 -10.80
C ALA A 204 9.79 11.58 -10.66
N HIS A 205 9.96 12.28 -11.79
CA HIS A 205 10.27 13.70 -11.80
C HIS A 205 9.18 14.53 -11.11
N GLU A 206 7.91 14.29 -11.43
CA GLU A 206 6.79 15.04 -10.89
C GLU A 206 6.57 14.77 -9.39
N VAL A 207 6.79 13.54 -8.94
CA VAL A 207 6.78 13.19 -7.51
C VAL A 207 7.92 13.88 -6.76
N MET A 208 9.13 13.87 -7.31
CA MET A 208 10.27 14.54 -6.69
C MET A 208 10.15 16.07 -6.73
N ALA A 209 9.55 16.64 -7.78
CA ALA A 209 9.25 18.06 -7.87
C ALA A 209 8.29 18.49 -6.76
N PHE A 210 7.24 17.68 -6.49
CA PHE A 210 6.34 17.94 -5.36
C PHE A 210 7.10 17.93 -4.03
N TYR A 211 7.88 16.88 -3.73
CA TYR A 211 8.60 16.82 -2.45
C TYR A 211 9.60 17.96 -2.26
N THR A 212 10.35 18.33 -3.29
CA THR A 212 11.38 19.36 -3.20
C THR A 212 10.85 20.79 -3.20
N THR A 213 9.57 21.00 -3.53
CA THR A 213 8.94 22.34 -3.54
C THR A 213 7.85 22.50 -2.47
N ALA A 214 7.19 21.42 -2.04
CA ALA A 214 6.13 21.45 -1.04
C ALA A 214 6.64 21.38 0.39
N LEU A 215 7.74 20.65 0.64
CA LEU A 215 8.20 20.44 2.00
C LEU A 215 8.93 21.69 2.52
N PRO A 216 8.57 22.21 3.71
CA PRO A 216 9.32 23.29 4.35
C PRO A 216 10.71 22.82 4.82
N HIS A 217 11.68 23.74 4.76
CA HIS A 217 13.05 23.50 5.21
C HIS A 217 13.40 24.39 6.41
N TRP A 218 13.73 23.77 7.54
CA TRP A 218 14.24 24.46 8.73
C TRP A 218 15.22 23.57 9.50
N GLY A 219 16.07 24.15 10.34
CA GLY A 219 17.04 23.36 11.14
C GLY A 219 18.04 22.55 10.31
N GLY A 220 18.19 22.85 9.01
CA GLY A 220 19.00 22.07 8.08
C GLY A 220 18.32 20.79 7.58
N GLN A 221 17.00 20.65 7.75
CA GLN A 221 16.25 19.48 7.33
C GLN A 221 14.97 19.86 6.58
N TRP A 222 14.52 18.96 5.70
CA TRP A 222 13.23 19.03 5.01
C TRP A 222 12.18 18.27 5.81
N HIS A 223 11.05 18.88 6.08
CA HIS A 223 10.06 18.30 6.99
C HIS A 223 8.72 18.06 6.30
N VAL A 224 8.04 16.99 6.70
CA VAL A 224 6.64 16.75 6.35
C VAL A 224 5.77 17.49 7.36
N ALA A 225 5.38 18.71 7.02
CA ALA A 225 4.57 19.57 7.87
C ALA A 225 3.58 20.43 7.05
N PRO A 226 2.26 20.31 7.29
CA PRO A 226 1.62 19.32 8.18
C PRO A 226 1.80 17.88 7.64
N GLY A 227 1.83 16.91 8.54
CA GLY A 227 1.89 15.48 8.22
C GLY A 227 0.72 14.71 8.81
N PHE A 228 0.54 13.48 8.34
CA PHE A 228 -0.52 12.58 8.79
C PHE A 228 -0.06 11.13 8.58
N SER A 229 0.05 10.34 9.66
CA SER A 229 0.28 8.89 9.53
C SER A 229 -1.08 8.21 9.28
N PRO A 230 -1.36 7.68 8.08
CA PRO A 230 -2.69 7.17 7.79
C PRO A 230 -2.98 5.92 8.61
N GLU A 231 -4.12 5.76 9.28
CA GLU A 231 -5.05 6.82 9.73
C GLU A 231 -4.98 6.97 11.24
N ASN A 232 -3.75 6.88 11.77
CA ASN A 232 -3.47 6.79 13.19
C ASN A 232 -3.47 8.16 13.87
N THR A 233 -4.09 8.20 15.04
CA THR A 233 -4.07 9.35 15.94
C THR A 233 -3.16 9.01 17.11
N PRO A 234 -2.16 9.86 17.43
CA PRO A 234 -1.35 9.67 18.62
C PRO A 234 -2.23 9.48 19.87
N GLU A 235 -1.81 8.61 20.78
CA GLU A 235 -2.61 8.31 21.96
C GLU A 235 -2.88 9.57 22.80
N GLY A 236 -4.13 9.77 23.24
CA GLY A 236 -4.50 10.94 24.04
C GLY A 236 -4.50 12.28 23.28
N ARG A 237 -4.37 12.29 21.94
CA ARG A 237 -4.56 13.49 21.11
C ARG A 237 -5.93 13.53 20.44
N ASP A 238 -6.44 14.75 20.27
CA ASP A 238 -7.72 15.01 19.59
C ASP A 238 -7.58 15.17 18.07
N THR A 239 -6.34 15.15 17.55
CA THR A 239 -6.04 15.34 16.13
C THR A 239 -5.01 14.33 15.64
N PRO A 240 -5.20 13.75 14.44
CA PRO A 240 -4.21 12.86 13.83
C PRO A 240 -3.08 13.61 13.12
N LEU A 241 -3.14 14.94 13.04
CA LEU A 241 -2.08 15.75 12.45
C LEU A 241 -0.79 15.61 13.24
N SER A 242 0.31 15.50 12.52
CA SER A 242 1.65 15.38 13.08
C SER A 242 2.66 16.15 12.24
N ILE A 243 3.92 16.05 12.62
CA ILE A 243 5.07 16.46 11.81
C ILE A 243 5.94 15.22 11.64
N ASP A 244 6.47 15.02 10.44
CA ASP A 244 7.42 13.95 10.13
C ASP A 244 6.95 12.55 10.57
N PRO A 245 5.77 12.07 10.13
CA PRO A 245 5.41 10.68 10.37
C PRO A 245 6.42 9.76 9.67
N THR A 246 6.89 8.72 10.38
CA THR A 246 7.95 7.81 9.90
C THR A 246 7.60 7.16 8.56
N GLY A 247 6.32 6.86 8.33
CA GLY A 247 5.83 6.31 7.07
C GLY A 247 6.08 7.23 5.87
N ASP A 248 5.74 8.52 5.98
CA ASP A 248 5.97 9.48 4.87
C ASP A 248 7.47 9.65 4.61
N LEU A 249 8.28 9.81 5.67
CA LEU A 249 9.73 9.92 5.51
C LEU A 249 10.32 8.71 4.79
N THR A 250 9.88 7.51 5.16
CA THR A 250 10.31 6.26 4.52
C THR A 250 9.95 6.26 3.03
N ILE A 251 8.72 6.62 2.69
CA ILE A 251 8.24 6.62 1.31
C ILE A 251 8.99 7.68 0.46
N ILE A 252 9.20 8.87 1.00
CA ILE A 252 9.92 9.95 0.30
C ILE A 252 11.38 9.55 0.04
N ARG A 253 12.02 8.88 1.01
CA ARG A 253 13.37 8.33 0.85
C ARG A 253 13.42 7.28 -0.27
N ASP A 254 12.47 6.35 -0.30
CA ASP A 254 12.37 5.33 -1.36
C ASP A 254 12.13 5.98 -2.72
N ALA A 255 11.28 7.00 -2.80
CA ALA A 255 11.00 7.73 -4.04
C ALA A 255 12.27 8.36 -4.64
N ALA A 256 13.11 9.00 -3.81
CA ALA A 256 14.38 9.56 -4.27
C ALA A 256 15.34 8.48 -4.78
N LEU A 257 15.44 7.33 -4.09
CA LEU A 257 16.25 6.19 -4.52
C LEU A 257 15.76 5.61 -5.86
N ILE A 258 14.45 5.42 -6.00
CA ILE A 258 13.83 4.94 -7.22
C ILE A 258 14.05 5.92 -8.37
N ALA A 259 13.88 7.23 -8.13
CA ALA A 259 14.10 8.25 -9.13
C ALA A 259 15.55 8.22 -9.64
N CYS A 260 16.54 8.07 -8.77
CA CYS A 260 17.94 7.89 -9.18
C CYS A 260 18.19 6.60 -9.97
N ARG A 261 17.51 5.49 -9.63
CA ARG A 261 17.59 4.23 -10.41
C ARG A 261 17.01 4.41 -11.81
N LEU A 262 15.87 5.11 -11.92
CA LEU A 262 15.25 5.43 -13.21
C LEU A 262 16.13 6.36 -14.05
N ALA A 263 16.73 7.38 -13.43
CA ALA A 263 17.68 8.31 -14.05
C ALA A 263 18.85 7.57 -14.73
N HIS A 264 19.43 6.59 -14.04
CA HIS A 264 20.46 5.71 -14.61
C HIS A 264 19.94 4.91 -15.82
N LEU A 265 18.73 4.32 -15.71
CA LEU A 265 18.13 3.54 -16.79
C LEU A 265 17.84 4.36 -18.05
N VAL A 266 17.50 5.64 -17.92
CA VAL A 266 17.25 6.55 -19.06
C VAL A 266 18.52 7.27 -19.54
N GLY A 267 19.63 7.17 -18.80
CA GLY A 267 20.88 7.86 -19.11
C GLY A 267 20.88 9.36 -18.79
N ASP A 268 20.00 9.80 -17.87
CA ASP A 268 19.90 11.19 -17.42
C ASP A 268 20.11 11.30 -15.90
N GLU A 269 21.37 11.19 -15.47
CA GLU A 269 21.73 11.18 -14.04
C GLU A 269 21.89 12.58 -13.43
N ARG A 270 21.69 13.66 -14.21
CA ARG A 270 21.84 15.05 -13.74
C ARG A 270 21.06 15.38 -12.46
N PRO A 271 19.80 14.94 -12.27
CA PRO A 271 19.04 15.28 -11.07
C PRO A 271 19.41 14.45 -9.83
N CYS A 272 20.13 13.34 -9.99
CA CYS A 272 20.39 12.38 -8.90
C CYS A 272 21.08 13.02 -7.69
N ALA A 273 22.07 13.88 -7.91
CA ALA A 273 22.80 14.53 -6.82
C ALA A 273 21.86 15.38 -5.94
N ALA A 274 20.98 16.16 -6.55
CA ALA A 274 20.03 16.99 -5.83
C ALA A 274 18.97 16.17 -5.09
N TRP A 275 18.48 15.08 -5.69
CA TRP A 275 17.51 14.19 -5.04
C TRP A 275 18.10 13.42 -3.86
N MET A 276 19.35 12.97 -3.98
CA MET A 276 20.05 12.32 -2.87
C MET A 276 20.39 13.32 -1.77
N GLU A 277 20.80 14.54 -2.11
CA GLU A 277 21.02 15.61 -1.12
C GLU A 277 19.71 15.93 -0.37
N PHE A 278 18.59 16.10 -1.07
CA PHE A 278 17.28 16.28 -0.46
C PHE A 278 16.93 15.12 0.49
N ARG A 279 17.08 13.88 0.02
CA ARG A 279 16.86 12.66 0.81
C ARG A 279 17.70 12.68 2.09
N ASP A 280 18.98 13.00 2.00
CA ASP A 280 19.90 12.91 3.14
C ASP A 280 19.62 13.97 4.22
N HIS A 281 18.97 15.07 3.84
CA HIS A 281 18.50 16.12 4.76
C HIS A 281 17.06 15.90 5.27
N LEU A 282 16.41 14.77 5.01
CA LEU A 282 15.18 14.41 5.72
C LEU A 282 15.51 13.98 7.18
N PRO A 283 14.60 14.19 8.15
CA PRO A 283 14.76 13.74 9.53
C PRO A 283 15.09 12.24 9.65
N PRO A 284 15.97 11.86 10.60
CA PRO A 284 16.26 10.45 10.85
C PRO A 284 15.08 9.75 11.53
N PHE A 285 15.04 8.42 11.43
CA PHE A 285 14.09 7.63 12.20
C PHE A 285 14.38 7.71 13.69
N ARG A 286 13.33 7.65 14.51
CA ARG A 286 13.41 7.74 15.97
C ARG A 286 13.09 6.38 16.59
N ILE A 287 13.89 6.01 17.59
CA ILE A 287 13.60 4.89 18.48
C ILE A 287 13.09 5.49 19.79
N SER A 288 11.88 5.08 20.22
CA SER A 288 11.23 5.49 21.46
C SER A 288 11.03 4.28 22.33
N ASP A 289 11.62 4.25 23.53
CA ASP A 289 11.49 3.13 24.49
C ASP A 289 11.83 1.74 23.90
N GLY A 290 12.72 1.71 22.90
CA GLY A 290 13.11 0.49 22.19
C GLY A 290 12.17 0.07 21.05
N LEU A 291 11.16 0.88 20.71
CA LEU A 291 10.27 0.69 19.57
C LEU A 291 10.60 1.69 18.46
N LEU A 292 10.40 1.29 17.20
CA LEU A 292 10.43 2.24 16.09
C LEU A 292 9.23 3.17 16.24
N ALA A 293 9.47 4.47 16.34
CA ALA A 293 8.41 5.45 16.54
C ALA A 293 7.59 5.66 15.27
N GLU A 294 6.28 5.81 15.39
CA GLU A 294 5.41 6.19 14.28
C GLU A 294 5.52 7.69 13.96
N TRP A 295 5.83 8.49 14.98
CA TRP A 295 6.03 9.93 14.87
C TRP A 295 7.44 10.31 15.35
N ILE A 296 8.17 11.09 14.54
CA ILE A 296 9.54 11.49 14.88
C ILE A 296 9.59 12.52 16.00
N ASP A 297 8.53 13.32 16.20
CA ASP A 297 8.46 14.27 17.32
C ASP A 297 8.55 13.57 18.69
N ASN A 298 9.48 14.03 19.54
CA ASN A 298 9.87 13.38 20.79
C ASN A 298 8.81 13.45 21.91
N GLY A 299 7.68 14.14 21.68
CA GLY A 299 6.57 14.23 22.64
C GLY A 299 5.30 13.51 22.18
N THR A 300 5.35 12.81 21.05
CA THR A 300 4.17 12.19 20.46
C THR A 300 4.05 10.73 20.91
N PRO A 301 3.02 10.38 21.70
CA PRO A 301 2.85 9.02 22.21
C PRO A 301 2.38 8.05 21.11
N GLU A 302 2.86 6.82 21.18
CA GLU A 302 2.52 5.76 20.24
C GLU A 302 1.08 5.27 20.44
N ASN A 303 0.41 4.90 19.34
CA ASN A 303 -0.91 4.24 19.39
C ASN A 303 -0.84 2.89 18.66
N HIS A 304 -0.45 1.86 19.40
CA HIS A 304 -0.30 0.49 18.88
C HIS A 304 -1.63 -0.23 18.65
N ALA A 305 -2.72 0.27 19.22
CA ALA A 305 -4.05 -0.31 19.08
C ALA A 305 -4.63 -0.13 17.67
N HIS A 306 -4.08 0.80 16.89
CA HIS A 306 -4.57 1.07 15.55
C HIS A 306 -4.28 -0.05 14.55
N ARG A 307 -5.19 -0.16 13.59
CA ARG A 307 -5.20 -1.12 12.48
C ARG A 307 -4.13 -0.87 11.44
N HIS A 308 -3.72 0.38 11.26
CA HIS A 308 -2.58 0.76 10.42
C HIS A 308 -1.26 0.63 11.20
N CYS A 309 -0.19 0.36 10.48
CA CYS A 309 1.18 0.35 11.00
C CYS A 309 2.15 0.98 10.01
N SER A 310 1.80 2.16 9.49
CA SER A 310 2.48 2.86 8.39
C SER A 310 3.98 3.09 8.58
N HIS A 311 4.44 3.25 9.83
CA HIS A 311 5.86 3.36 10.19
C HIS A 311 6.68 2.08 9.96
N LEU A 312 6.03 0.91 9.91
CA LEU A 312 6.70 -0.36 9.63
C LEU A 312 7.01 -0.54 8.14
N TYR A 313 6.53 0.35 7.25
CA TYR A 313 6.86 0.33 5.83
C TYR A 313 8.37 0.38 5.57
N VAL A 314 9.18 0.84 6.54
CA VAL A 314 10.65 0.81 6.47
C VAL A 314 11.21 -0.60 6.21
N ALA A 315 10.51 -1.65 6.65
CA ALA A 315 10.91 -3.03 6.39
C ALA A 315 10.59 -3.50 4.97
N GLU A 316 9.65 -2.84 4.28
CA GLU A 316 9.17 -3.25 2.96
C GLU A 316 10.00 -2.67 1.80
N ILE A 317 10.88 -1.71 2.10
CA ILE A 317 11.70 -1.03 1.09
C ILE A 317 13.10 -1.62 0.94
N GLU A 318 13.65 -1.56 -0.27
CA GLU A 318 14.96 -2.12 -0.62
C GLU A 318 15.98 -1.02 -0.94
N GLY A 319 17.12 -1.05 -0.24
CA GLY A 319 18.19 -0.08 -0.43
C GLY A 319 18.09 1.17 0.46
N GLU A 320 17.19 1.18 1.45
CA GLU A 320 17.25 2.17 2.52
C GLU A 320 18.37 1.81 3.49
N GLU A 321 19.46 2.55 3.44
CA GLU A 321 20.63 2.35 4.30
C GLU A 321 20.30 2.34 5.80
N ARG A 322 19.29 3.12 6.24
CA ARG A 322 18.85 3.12 7.64
C ARG A 322 18.20 1.80 8.06
N TRP A 323 17.62 1.04 7.13
CA TRP A 323 17.11 -0.29 7.42
C TRP A 323 18.23 -1.28 7.74
N GLU A 324 19.44 -1.06 7.21
CA GLU A 324 20.61 -1.91 7.51
C GLU A 324 21.17 -1.66 8.92
N ASP A 325 20.71 -0.63 9.62
CA ASP A 325 21.02 -0.43 11.04
C ASP A 325 20.28 -1.47 11.90
N SER A 326 21.05 -2.31 12.58
CA SER A 326 20.53 -3.32 13.50
C SER A 326 19.64 -2.74 14.61
N ALA A 327 19.85 -1.50 15.05
CA ALA A 327 19.01 -0.84 16.03
C ALA A 327 17.61 -0.54 15.47
N ILE A 328 17.53 -0.11 14.21
CA ILE A 328 16.25 0.11 13.52
C ILE A 328 15.52 -1.22 13.31
N GLN A 329 16.22 -2.28 12.90
CA GLN A 329 15.61 -3.61 12.75
C GLN A 329 15.09 -4.17 14.08
N GLN A 330 15.84 -4.01 15.17
CA GLN A 330 15.42 -4.41 16.52
C GLN A 330 14.21 -3.60 17.00
N ALA A 331 14.23 -2.29 16.80
CA ALA A 331 13.13 -1.41 17.17
C ALA A 331 11.85 -1.70 16.35
N THR A 332 12.02 -2.01 15.06
CA THR A 332 10.92 -2.46 14.18
C THR A 332 10.33 -3.78 14.66
N ARG A 333 11.17 -4.75 15.02
CA ARG A 333 10.72 -6.04 15.59
C ARG A 333 9.95 -5.83 16.90
N ALA A 334 10.43 -4.95 17.78
CA ALA A 334 9.74 -4.62 19.02
C ALA A 334 8.37 -3.97 18.78
N ALA A 335 8.28 -3.06 17.81
CA ALA A 335 7.03 -2.41 17.40
C ALA A 335 6.04 -3.41 16.77
N LEU A 336 6.51 -4.30 15.88
CA LEU A 336 5.73 -5.41 15.34
C LEU A 336 5.17 -6.29 16.47
N ALA A 337 6.03 -6.71 17.40
CA ALA A 337 5.61 -7.54 18.53
C ALA A 337 4.59 -6.84 19.44
N ALA A 338 4.70 -5.52 19.64
CA ALA A 338 3.71 -4.75 20.40
C ALA A 338 2.33 -4.74 19.70
N ARG A 339 2.31 -4.55 18.38
CA ARG A 339 1.09 -4.58 17.56
C ARG A 339 0.41 -5.95 17.57
N VAL A 340 1.20 -7.02 17.53
CA VAL A 340 0.72 -8.42 17.60
C VAL A 340 0.19 -8.74 18.99
N ARG A 341 0.92 -8.38 20.06
CA ARG A 341 0.47 -8.56 21.45
C ARG A 341 -0.87 -7.86 21.71
N HIS A 342 -1.05 -6.64 21.20
CA HIS A 342 -2.31 -5.92 21.33
C HIS A 342 -3.48 -6.71 20.71
N ARG A 343 -3.33 -7.17 19.46
CA ARG A 343 -4.37 -7.94 18.75
C ARG A 343 -4.70 -9.26 19.47
N ASN A 344 -3.67 -9.96 19.95
CA ASN A 344 -3.87 -11.20 20.72
C ASN A 344 -4.50 -10.98 22.09
N SER A 345 -4.51 -9.76 22.64
CA SER A 345 -5.11 -9.48 23.95
C SER A 345 -6.65 -9.47 23.95
N ASN A 346 -7.27 -9.21 22.79
CA ASN A 346 -8.72 -9.23 22.63
C ASN A 346 -9.11 -9.64 21.20
N PRO A 347 -8.95 -10.93 20.85
CA PRO A 347 -9.23 -11.43 19.51
C PRO A 347 -10.72 -11.26 19.20
N THR A 348 -11.07 -10.28 18.37
CA THR A 348 -12.45 -10.05 17.95
C THR A 348 -12.54 -10.15 16.43
N ALA A 349 -13.41 -11.04 15.94
CA ALA A 349 -13.63 -11.18 14.50
C ALA A 349 -14.03 -9.83 13.88
N PRO A 350 -13.63 -9.54 12.63
CA PRO A 350 -13.95 -8.28 11.97
C PRO A 350 -15.46 -7.95 12.00
N PRO A 351 -15.86 -6.68 12.21
CA PRO A 351 -15.01 -5.49 12.28
C PRO A 351 -14.29 -5.24 13.62
N GLY A 352 -14.57 -6.03 14.67
CA GLY A 352 -13.78 -6.13 15.93
C GLY A 352 -13.14 -4.85 16.48
N THR A 353 -11.96 -4.97 17.11
CA THR A 353 -11.06 -3.86 17.45
C THR A 353 -10.42 -3.26 16.19
N MET A 354 -11.26 -2.79 15.27
CA MET A 354 -10.90 -2.17 14.00
C MET A 354 -9.92 -2.99 13.14
N GLU A 355 -10.00 -4.32 13.10
CA GLU A 355 -9.07 -5.10 12.28
C GLU A 355 -9.39 -4.99 10.78
N MET A 356 -8.47 -4.39 10.00
CA MET A 356 -8.52 -4.41 8.53
C MET A 356 -7.49 -5.40 7.97
N ALA A 357 -7.91 -6.21 7.01
CA ALA A 357 -7.08 -7.29 6.46
C ALA A 357 -5.72 -6.81 5.92
N PHE A 358 -5.65 -5.64 5.27
CA PHE A 358 -4.35 -5.14 4.76
C PHE A 358 -3.38 -4.79 5.89
N GLY A 359 -3.87 -4.40 7.08
CA GLY A 359 -3.00 -4.17 8.23
C GLY A 359 -2.35 -5.48 8.70
N LEU A 360 -3.10 -6.58 8.70
CA LEU A 360 -2.54 -7.91 8.96
C LEU A 360 -1.57 -8.36 7.86
N CYS A 361 -1.89 -8.09 6.58
CA CYS A 361 -0.96 -8.35 5.47
C CYS A 361 0.37 -7.62 5.70
N GLN A 362 0.32 -6.33 6.06
CA GLN A 362 1.51 -5.54 6.35
C GLN A 362 2.33 -6.14 7.49
N LEU A 363 1.70 -6.51 8.63
CA LEU A 363 2.41 -7.16 9.73
C LEU A 363 3.05 -8.49 9.29
N GLY A 364 2.37 -9.29 8.47
CA GLY A 364 2.90 -10.55 7.94
C GLY A 364 4.11 -10.34 7.02
N ILE A 365 4.06 -9.34 6.14
CA ILE A 365 5.18 -8.98 5.25
C ILE A 365 6.39 -8.51 6.06
N VAL A 366 6.17 -7.61 7.03
CA VAL A 366 7.22 -7.10 7.92
C VAL A 366 7.84 -8.24 8.74
N ALA A 367 7.01 -9.16 9.26
CA ALA A 367 7.47 -10.33 9.98
C ALA A 367 8.35 -11.24 9.09
N ALA A 368 7.89 -11.53 7.88
CA ALA A 368 8.64 -12.33 6.91
C ALA A 368 9.99 -11.67 6.57
N ARG A 369 10.02 -10.35 6.36
CA ARG A 369 11.25 -9.59 6.11
C ARG A 369 12.23 -9.71 7.28
N LEU A 370 11.72 -9.65 8.50
CA LEU A 370 12.50 -9.78 9.74
C LEU A 370 12.88 -11.24 10.05
N GLY A 371 12.52 -12.22 9.23
CA GLY A 371 12.75 -13.64 9.48
C GLY A 371 11.93 -14.20 10.66
N ASP A 372 10.87 -13.50 11.08
CA ASP A 372 9.93 -13.95 12.11
C ASP A 372 8.83 -14.81 11.48
N ALA A 373 9.17 -16.09 11.24
CA ALA A 373 8.28 -17.04 10.61
C ALA A 373 7.01 -17.32 11.44
N GLU A 374 7.09 -17.25 12.77
CA GLU A 374 5.97 -17.50 13.67
C GLU A 374 4.91 -16.39 13.53
N THR A 375 5.33 -15.13 13.59
CA THR A 375 4.42 -13.98 13.39
C THR A 375 3.88 -13.94 11.96
N ALA A 376 4.70 -14.27 10.95
CA ALA A 376 4.23 -14.34 9.57
C ALA A 376 3.13 -15.41 9.39
N LEU A 377 3.34 -16.61 9.95
CA LEU A 377 2.35 -17.69 9.93
C LEU A 377 1.09 -17.33 10.71
N TRP A 378 1.22 -16.67 11.85
CA TRP A 378 0.09 -16.13 12.62
C TRP A 378 -0.77 -15.21 11.76
N ALA A 379 -0.16 -14.24 11.06
CA ALA A 379 -0.88 -13.29 10.22
C ALA A 379 -1.64 -13.99 9.07
N VAL A 380 -0.98 -14.93 8.38
CA VAL A 380 -1.60 -15.72 7.29
C VAL A 380 -2.76 -16.53 7.82
N THR A 381 -2.57 -17.26 8.92
CA THR A 381 -3.58 -18.13 9.51
C THR A 381 -4.82 -17.33 9.95
N TRP A 382 -4.61 -16.17 10.57
CA TRP A 382 -5.69 -15.28 11.00
C TRP A 382 -6.47 -14.75 9.80
N LEU A 383 -5.77 -14.26 8.78
CA LEU A 383 -6.38 -13.77 7.54
C LEU A 383 -7.30 -14.83 6.95
N THR A 384 -6.81 -16.05 6.76
CA THR A 384 -7.55 -17.11 6.05
C THR A 384 -8.76 -17.64 6.82
N GLN A 385 -8.73 -17.61 8.16
CA GLN A 385 -9.84 -18.12 8.97
C GLN A 385 -10.92 -17.06 9.27
N GLU A 386 -10.51 -15.80 9.45
CA GLU A 386 -11.39 -14.73 9.94
C GLU A 386 -11.82 -13.73 8.85
N HIS A 387 -11.00 -13.51 7.82
CA HIS A 387 -11.28 -12.51 6.79
C HIS A 387 -11.84 -13.08 5.49
N TRP A 388 -11.73 -14.39 5.25
CA TRP A 388 -12.29 -15.04 4.08
C TRP A 388 -13.62 -15.74 4.38
N ARG A 389 -14.47 -15.83 3.36
CA ARG A 389 -15.76 -16.53 3.40
C ARG A 389 -15.75 -17.73 2.45
N PRO A 390 -16.65 -18.73 2.63
CA PRO A 390 -16.71 -19.91 1.77
C PRO A 390 -16.92 -19.62 0.28
N ASN A 391 -17.45 -18.45 -0.07
CA ASN A 391 -17.58 -18.01 -1.46
C ASN A 391 -16.24 -17.54 -2.09
N GLY A 392 -15.12 -17.64 -1.37
CA GLY A 392 -13.82 -17.20 -1.86
C GLY A 392 -13.67 -15.68 -1.97
N LEU A 393 -14.53 -14.91 -1.26
CA LEU A 393 -14.41 -13.46 -1.15
C LEU A 393 -14.10 -13.06 0.30
N ARG A 394 -13.47 -11.89 0.44
CA ARG A 394 -13.26 -11.27 1.75
C ARG A 394 -14.58 -10.68 2.25
N ASP A 395 -14.84 -10.78 3.56
CA ASP A 395 -15.97 -10.09 4.18
C ASP A 395 -15.79 -8.57 4.01
N GLU A 396 -16.70 -7.93 3.28
CA GLU A 396 -16.91 -6.49 3.42
C GLU A 396 -17.38 -6.27 4.85
N ILE A 397 -16.76 -5.30 5.53
CA ILE A 397 -17.15 -4.89 6.88
C ILE A 397 -18.68 -4.81 6.91
N ARG A 398 -19.31 -5.60 7.79
CA ARG A 398 -20.74 -5.45 8.09
C ARG A 398 -20.96 -4.01 8.53
N THR A 399 -21.31 -3.14 7.61
CA THR A 399 -21.87 -1.84 7.95
C THR A 399 -23.24 -2.12 8.53
N ALA A 400 -23.33 -2.05 9.87
CA ALA A 400 -24.60 -1.96 10.56
C ALA A 400 -25.31 -0.66 10.19
#